data_AF-A0A925I9I2-F1
#
_entry.id   AF-A0A925I9I2-F1
#
_cell.length_a   1.000
_cell.length_b   1.000
_cell.length_c   1.000
_cell.angle_alpha   90.00
_cell.angle_beta   90.00
_cell.angle_gamma   90.00
#
_symmetry.space_group_name_H-M   'P 1'
#
loop_
_entity.id
_entity.type
_entity.pdbx_description
1 polymer ?
#
loop_
_entity_poly.entity_id
_entity_poly.type
_entity_poly.pdbx_seq_one_letter_code
_entity_poly.pdbx_strand_id
1 'polypeptide(L)'
;MKRIMLSLVVLLSTDVFAQTLSELNTSRITLPNGWNLTPAGKSLPLGDLPLNIIVSRTGKYMAVTNNGQSTQSIQLLDAKKEIQLDEVVIPKSWYGLKFSNDEKRLYASGGNDNRILQYNIVANKLILADSFLLEEGKALVSPAGIEIDESTQILYTVTKENNSLYMVDLITKNILKKIQLPGEAYSCLLSPDKSILYISCWGCDKVILFDTKTQKLKSEITVGDNPNELLLTKNGSILFVANANDNSVSVIKTSELKVVETLNAALYPDAPSGSTTNGLALSNDEKTLYIANADNNCLSVFDVSKPGQSVSKGFIPVGWYPTNVKTFGKKIFVTNGKGFSSMANPYGPNPLRKREAVIYQKGDSSKTVGLQYIGGLFKGTLSIINTPSKKQLGIYSQAVYANTPYNKKKETEAEGMAGNPIPMKVGEKSPIKYVFYVIKENRTYDQVLGDMPKGNGDTSLLLFGKNITPNQHNLANEFVLLDNFYVDAEVSADGHNWSMGGYATDYLEKTWPTSYGGRGGKYDAEGNRAVANNKKGFIWDHCKRNNVTFRTYGEFADNGKPNIPALKNNMCNYFEGYNMKVKDSLRFTQWKRDFDSLLALNKVPQLSTVRFGNDHTEGLRLGSLSP
;
A
#
# COMPACT_ATOMS: atom_id res chain seq x y z
N MET A 1 56.24 -33.70 34.57
CA MET A 1 56.31 -32.75 33.44
C MET A 1 54.93 -32.13 33.23
N LYS A 2 54.79 -30.83 33.54
CA LYS A 2 53.57 -30.05 33.33
C LYS A 2 53.35 -29.83 31.83
N ARG A 3 52.15 -30.14 31.30
CA ARG A 3 51.68 -29.57 30.04
C ARG A 3 50.49 -28.66 30.33
N ILE A 4 50.76 -27.39 30.17
CA ILE A 4 49.84 -26.26 30.25
C ILE A 4 48.92 -26.36 29.04
N MET A 5 47.61 -26.49 29.26
CA MET A 5 46.61 -26.33 28.21
C MET A 5 46.09 -24.89 28.31
N LEU A 6 46.50 -24.06 27.35
CA LEU A 6 46.16 -22.65 27.28
C LEU A 6 44.72 -22.54 26.73
N SER A 7 43.76 -22.19 27.59
CA SER A 7 42.41 -21.85 27.16
C SER A 7 42.42 -20.49 26.48
N LEU A 8 42.27 -20.46 25.16
CA LEU A 8 42.06 -19.23 24.40
C LEU A 8 40.61 -18.77 24.61
N VAL A 9 40.40 -17.88 25.58
CA VAL A 9 39.13 -17.15 25.72
C VAL A 9 39.12 -16.07 24.63
N VAL A 10 38.43 -16.35 23.52
CA VAL A 10 38.07 -15.31 22.56
C VAL A 10 36.92 -14.51 23.18
N LEU A 11 37.27 -13.41 23.85
CA LEU A 11 36.34 -12.33 24.15
C LEU A 11 35.89 -11.72 22.81
N LEU A 12 34.78 -12.22 22.27
CA LEU A 12 34.03 -11.54 21.22
C LEU A 12 33.45 -10.27 21.84
N SER A 13 34.17 -9.16 21.67
CA SER A 13 33.66 -7.82 21.93
C SER A 13 32.40 -7.60 21.09
N THR A 14 31.26 -7.47 21.76
CA THR A 14 29.99 -7.10 21.16
C THR A 14 30.00 -5.61 20.81
N ASP A 15 30.66 -5.26 19.71
CA ASP A 15 30.53 -3.94 19.11
C ASP A 15 30.34 -4.05 17.60
N VAL A 16 29.18 -3.53 17.17
CA VAL A 16 29.01 -2.78 15.92
C VAL A 16 29.12 -3.55 14.58
N PHE A 17 27.98 -3.82 13.95
CA PHE A 17 27.93 -3.85 12.48
C PHE A 17 27.24 -2.60 11.96
N ALA A 18 28.04 -1.59 11.71
CA ALA A 18 27.71 -0.43 10.89
C ALA A 18 28.01 -0.85 9.44
N GLN A 19 26.97 -1.19 8.66
CA GLN A 19 27.15 -1.74 7.31
C GLN A 19 27.77 -0.71 6.36
N THR A 20 28.84 -1.09 5.66
CA THR A 20 29.41 -0.31 4.56
C THR A 20 28.50 -0.33 3.34
N LEU A 21 28.71 0.61 2.41
CA LEU A 21 27.97 0.62 1.14
C LEU A 21 28.22 -0.66 0.33
N SER A 22 29.45 -1.18 0.37
CA SER A 22 29.79 -2.43 -0.31
C SER A 22 28.99 -3.61 0.25
N GLU A 23 28.90 -3.73 1.57
CA GLU A 23 28.12 -4.79 2.23
C GLU A 23 26.63 -4.70 1.86
N LEU A 24 26.05 -3.48 1.90
CA LEU A 24 24.65 -3.27 1.48
C LEU A 24 24.42 -3.67 0.01
N ASN A 25 25.38 -3.39 -0.86
CA ASN A 25 25.30 -3.74 -2.27
C ASN A 25 25.41 -5.24 -2.54
N THR A 26 26.03 -6.02 -1.65
CA THR A 26 26.07 -7.49 -1.81
C THR A 26 24.68 -8.13 -1.70
N SER A 27 23.74 -7.48 -1.00
CA SER A 27 22.37 -7.93 -0.83
C SER A 27 21.37 -7.18 -1.72
N ARG A 28 21.82 -6.56 -2.81
CA ARG A 28 20.96 -5.79 -3.71
C ARG A 28 19.93 -6.71 -4.37
N ILE A 29 18.66 -6.36 -4.25
CA ILE A 29 17.56 -7.01 -4.99
C ILE A 29 16.95 -6.01 -5.96
N THR A 30 16.74 -6.41 -7.21
CA THR A 30 16.02 -5.61 -8.21
C THR A 30 14.55 -5.99 -8.23
N LEU A 31 13.69 -4.98 -8.19
CA LEU A 31 12.24 -5.10 -8.21
C LEU A 31 11.69 -5.00 -9.65
N PRO A 32 10.48 -5.54 -9.90
CA PRO A 32 9.81 -5.50 -11.21
C PRO A 32 9.68 -4.10 -11.83
N ASN A 33 9.58 -3.06 -11.00
CA ASN A 33 9.44 -1.67 -11.41
C ASN A 33 10.77 -0.91 -11.61
N GLY A 34 11.91 -1.63 -11.61
CA GLY A 34 13.25 -1.08 -11.79
C GLY A 34 13.86 -0.45 -10.52
N TRP A 35 13.14 -0.41 -9.40
CA TRP A 35 13.72 -0.07 -8.11
C TRP A 35 14.61 -1.19 -7.59
N ASN A 36 15.48 -0.86 -6.64
CA ASN A 36 16.27 -1.85 -5.92
C ASN A 36 16.05 -1.75 -4.41
N LEU A 37 16.40 -2.81 -3.70
CA LEU A 37 16.43 -2.87 -2.24
C LEU A 37 17.86 -3.18 -1.77
N THR A 38 18.29 -2.50 -0.71
CA THR A 38 19.50 -2.84 0.04
C THR A 38 19.23 -2.67 1.54
N PRO A 39 18.37 -3.51 2.14
CA PRO A 39 17.85 -3.28 3.48
C PRO A 39 18.96 -3.20 4.53
N ALA A 40 18.91 -2.19 5.39
CA ALA A 40 19.84 -2.06 6.51
C ALA A 40 19.44 -2.94 7.70
N GLY A 41 20.42 -3.31 8.52
CA GLY A 41 20.26 -4.13 9.71
C GLY A 41 20.00 -5.60 9.39
N LYS A 42 19.31 -6.28 10.32
CA LYS A 42 18.81 -7.65 10.11
C LYS A 42 17.30 -7.64 9.93
N SER A 43 16.71 -8.77 9.60
CA SER A 43 15.25 -8.87 9.49
C SER A 43 14.69 -10.19 10.00
N LEU A 44 13.42 -10.17 10.41
CA LEU A 44 12.64 -11.35 10.74
C LEU A 44 11.51 -11.52 9.72
N PRO A 45 11.09 -12.75 9.41
CA PRO A 45 9.91 -12.97 8.58
C PRO A 45 8.64 -12.49 9.31
N LEU A 46 7.70 -11.94 8.54
CA LEU A 46 6.35 -11.63 8.99
C LEU A 46 5.33 -12.33 8.08
N GLY A 47 4.04 -12.17 8.42
CA GLY A 47 2.94 -12.60 7.58
C GLY A 47 2.72 -11.74 6.34
N ASP A 48 1.59 -11.96 5.69
CA ASP A 48 1.17 -11.22 4.49
C ASP A 48 0.71 -9.80 4.85
N LEU A 49 1.29 -8.79 4.20
CA LEU A 49 1.05 -7.36 4.41
C LEU A 49 0.95 -6.96 5.91
N PRO A 50 2.06 -6.97 6.66
CA PRO A 50 2.10 -6.39 8.01
C PRO A 50 1.70 -4.92 7.94
N LEU A 51 0.56 -4.53 8.49
CA LEU A 51 0.04 -3.15 8.37
C LEU A 51 0.35 -2.27 9.58
N ASN A 52 0.55 -2.85 10.75
CA ASN A 52 0.87 -2.09 11.96
C ASN A 52 1.82 -2.89 12.85
N ILE A 53 2.64 -2.15 13.61
CA ILE A 53 3.44 -2.65 14.72
C ILE A 53 3.25 -1.73 15.92
N ILE A 54 3.05 -2.32 17.10
CA ILE A 54 3.06 -1.59 18.37
C ILE A 54 4.10 -2.18 19.31
N VAL A 55 4.70 -1.33 20.15
CA VAL A 55 5.64 -1.73 21.19
C VAL A 55 4.96 -1.51 22.54
N SER A 56 5.07 -2.49 23.44
CA SER A 56 4.55 -2.38 24.79
C SER A 56 5.31 -1.31 25.59
N ARG A 57 4.70 -0.74 26.63
CA ARG A 57 5.28 0.35 27.43
C ARG A 57 6.68 0.02 28.01
N THR A 58 6.88 -1.20 28.46
CA THR A 58 8.16 -1.70 29.01
C THR A 58 9.15 -2.14 27.92
N GLY A 59 8.69 -2.15 26.67
CA GLY A 59 9.30 -2.79 25.50
C GLY A 59 9.66 -4.25 25.73
N LYS A 60 8.86 -4.95 26.54
CA LYS A 60 8.93 -6.41 26.61
C LYS A 60 8.38 -7.02 25.32
N TYR A 61 7.22 -6.55 24.89
CA TYR A 61 6.53 -7.10 23.73
C TYR A 61 6.47 -6.11 22.57
N MET A 62 6.42 -6.66 21.35
CA MET A 62 5.86 -6.00 20.18
C MET A 62 4.78 -6.88 19.60
N ALA A 63 3.74 -6.27 19.02
CA ALA A 63 2.73 -6.99 18.27
C ALA A 63 2.66 -6.43 16.85
N VAL A 64 2.58 -7.32 15.86
CA VAL A 64 2.40 -7.00 14.45
C VAL A 64 1.08 -7.61 13.97
N THR A 65 0.29 -6.84 13.22
CA THR A 65 -0.90 -7.36 12.53
C THR A 65 -0.60 -7.52 11.04
N ASN A 66 -0.82 -8.73 10.52
CA ASN A 66 -0.63 -9.12 9.13
C ASN A 66 -2.00 -9.19 8.46
N ASN A 67 -2.24 -8.30 7.50
CA ASN A 67 -3.59 -7.99 7.02
C ASN A 67 -3.75 -8.24 5.53
N GLY A 68 -2.87 -9.03 4.93
CA GLY A 68 -2.88 -9.30 3.49
C GLY A 68 -4.05 -10.16 3.01
N GLN A 69 -3.98 -10.55 1.74
CA GLN A 69 -5.06 -11.26 1.06
C GLN A 69 -5.17 -12.71 1.53
N SER A 70 -4.03 -13.33 1.86
CA SER A 70 -3.95 -14.77 2.19
C SER A 70 -4.39 -15.07 3.63
N THR A 71 -3.49 -15.43 4.53
CA THR A 71 -3.80 -15.63 5.96
C THR A 71 -3.53 -14.33 6.71
N GLN A 72 -4.51 -13.90 7.50
CA GLN A 72 -4.33 -12.79 8.41
C GLN A 72 -3.95 -13.31 9.80
N SER A 73 -2.97 -12.68 10.44
CA SER A 73 -2.43 -13.13 11.72
C SER A 73 -1.96 -11.97 12.59
N ILE A 74 -1.81 -12.24 13.89
CA ILE A 74 -1.11 -11.38 14.82
C ILE A 74 0.15 -12.12 15.27
N GLN A 75 1.32 -11.51 15.06
CA GLN A 75 2.59 -12.02 15.58
C GLN A 75 2.98 -11.24 16.84
N LEU A 76 3.27 -11.97 17.92
CA LEU A 76 3.83 -11.43 19.17
C LEU A 76 5.34 -11.66 19.16
N LEU A 77 6.11 -10.62 19.47
CA LEU A 77 7.57 -10.65 19.48
C LEU A 77 8.13 -10.13 20.81
N ASP A 78 9.34 -10.55 21.18
CA ASP A 78 10.13 -9.94 22.25
C ASP A 78 10.96 -8.80 21.65
N ALA A 79 10.68 -7.56 22.05
CA ALA A 79 11.34 -6.38 21.47
C ALA A 79 12.84 -6.32 21.78
N LYS A 80 13.23 -6.85 22.95
CA LYS A 80 14.62 -6.78 23.44
C LYS A 80 15.45 -7.92 22.88
N LYS A 81 14.86 -9.12 22.81
CA LYS A 81 15.53 -10.31 22.27
C LYS A 81 15.47 -10.40 20.74
N GLU A 82 14.60 -9.60 20.11
CA GLU A 82 14.46 -9.54 18.65
C GLU A 82 14.09 -10.92 18.07
N ILE A 83 13.11 -11.59 18.70
CA ILE A 83 12.60 -12.91 18.30
C ILE A 83 11.07 -12.92 18.31
N GLN A 84 10.47 -13.74 17.45
CA GLN A 84 9.06 -14.08 17.52
C GLN A 84 8.80 -14.99 18.73
N LEU A 85 7.73 -14.71 19.46
CA LEU A 85 7.27 -15.48 20.62
C LEU A 85 6.07 -16.36 20.26
N ASP A 86 5.12 -15.81 19.50
CA ASP A 86 3.88 -16.50 19.15
C ASP A 86 3.27 -15.91 17.87
N GLU A 87 2.37 -16.67 17.25
CA GLU A 87 1.55 -16.22 16.14
C GLU A 87 0.16 -16.84 16.21
N VAL A 88 -0.87 -16.02 16.07
CA VAL A 88 -2.26 -16.47 16.05
C VAL A 88 -2.94 -16.01 14.77
N VAL A 89 -3.66 -16.91 14.12
CA VAL A 89 -4.52 -16.55 12.98
C VAL A 89 -5.71 -15.76 13.51
N ILE A 90 -6.01 -14.66 12.83
CA ILE A 90 -7.19 -13.83 13.08
C ILE A 90 -8.09 -13.88 11.83
N PRO A 91 -9.42 -14.12 11.96
CA PRO A 91 -10.28 -14.30 10.79
C PRO A 91 -10.28 -13.10 9.85
N LYS A 92 -10.41 -11.90 10.44
CA LYS A 92 -10.31 -10.60 9.80
C LYS A 92 -9.57 -9.65 10.71
N SER A 93 -8.74 -8.83 10.13
CA SER A 93 -7.90 -7.86 10.81
C SER A 93 -7.88 -6.55 10.03
N TRP A 94 -7.57 -5.49 10.74
CA TRP A 94 -7.19 -4.23 10.15
C TRP A 94 -6.11 -3.57 11.02
N TYR A 95 -5.88 -2.28 10.87
CA TYR A 95 -4.75 -1.56 11.44
C TYR A 95 -4.69 -1.54 12.99
N GLY A 96 -5.84 -1.56 13.68
CA GLY A 96 -5.89 -1.34 15.13
C GLY A 96 -5.21 -2.41 15.98
N LEU A 97 -4.25 -2.00 16.81
CA LEU A 97 -3.64 -2.79 17.87
C LEU A 97 -3.43 -1.92 19.12
N LYS A 98 -3.68 -2.48 20.32
CA LYS A 98 -3.39 -1.79 21.59
C LYS A 98 -3.09 -2.78 22.72
N PHE A 99 -1.98 -2.63 23.44
CA PHE A 99 -1.75 -3.37 24.68
C PHE A 99 -2.52 -2.72 25.85
N SER A 100 -2.98 -3.52 26.82
CA SER A 100 -3.40 -3.01 28.14
C SER A 100 -2.22 -2.38 28.89
N ASN A 101 -2.50 -1.51 29.87
CA ASN A 101 -1.40 -0.83 30.59
C ASN A 101 -0.51 -1.79 31.39
N ASP A 102 -1.08 -2.92 31.83
CA ASP A 102 -0.37 -3.99 32.53
C ASP A 102 0.32 -4.99 31.60
N GLU A 103 0.19 -4.80 30.28
CA GLU A 103 0.77 -5.65 29.22
C GLU A 103 0.34 -7.12 29.30
N LYS A 104 -0.80 -7.41 29.94
CA LYS A 104 -1.38 -8.76 29.99
C LYS A 104 -2.40 -9.02 28.91
N ARG A 105 -2.87 -7.99 28.20
CA ARG A 105 -3.84 -8.10 27.13
C ARG A 105 -3.40 -7.35 25.88
N LEU A 106 -3.82 -7.85 24.74
CA LEU A 106 -3.71 -7.21 23.43
C LEU A 106 -5.09 -7.11 22.80
N TYR A 107 -5.48 -5.89 22.42
CA TYR A 107 -6.70 -5.60 21.67
C TYR A 107 -6.32 -5.46 20.19
N ALA A 108 -7.11 -6.07 19.31
CA ALA A 108 -6.89 -6.06 17.87
C ALA A 108 -8.20 -5.80 17.13
N SER A 109 -8.14 -5.01 16.06
CA SER A 109 -9.29 -4.82 15.19
C SER A 109 -9.65 -6.13 14.49
N GLY A 110 -10.92 -6.50 14.53
CA GLY A 110 -11.50 -7.59 13.74
C GLY A 110 -11.88 -7.18 12.31
N GLY A 111 -11.45 -6.01 11.83
CA GLY A 111 -11.78 -5.49 10.50
C GLY A 111 -13.28 -5.58 10.19
N ASN A 112 -13.64 -6.12 9.03
CA ASN A 112 -15.06 -6.24 8.64
C ASN A 112 -15.85 -7.36 9.36
N ASP A 113 -15.37 -7.85 10.52
CA ASP A 113 -16.22 -8.56 11.51
C ASP A 113 -16.83 -7.59 12.53
N ASN A 114 -16.61 -6.28 12.35
CA ASN A 114 -17.22 -5.17 13.09
C ASN A 114 -17.03 -5.27 14.61
N ARG A 115 -15.91 -5.85 15.04
CA ARG A 115 -15.59 -6.08 16.45
C ARG A 115 -14.14 -5.78 16.75
N ILE A 116 -13.85 -5.55 18.02
CA ILE A 116 -12.49 -5.58 18.56
C ILE A 116 -12.30 -6.92 19.26
N LEU A 117 -11.22 -7.64 18.98
CA LEU A 117 -10.85 -8.87 19.67
C LEU A 117 -9.88 -8.57 20.81
N GLN A 118 -10.00 -9.29 21.92
CA GLN A 118 -9.10 -9.20 23.07
C GLN A 118 -8.41 -10.54 23.28
N TYR A 119 -7.08 -10.51 23.29
CA TYR A 119 -6.22 -11.63 23.59
C TYR A 119 -5.57 -11.44 24.96
N ASN A 120 -5.52 -12.49 25.77
CA ASN A 120 -4.65 -12.55 26.94
C ASN A 120 -3.24 -12.96 26.51
N ILE A 121 -2.22 -12.42 27.18
CA ILE A 121 -0.82 -12.79 27.01
C ILE A 121 -0.41 -13.68 28.18
N VAL A 122 -0.37 -14.99 27.96
CA VAL A 122 -0.06 -15.99 29.00
C VAL A 122 1.13 -16.81 28.54
N ALA A 123 2.19 -16.85 29.36
CA ALA A 123 3.43 -17.55 29.04
C ALA A 123 3.98 -17.19 27.63
N ASN A 124 3.96 -15.89 27.29
CA ASN A 124 4.37 -15.33 25.99
C ASN A 124 3.53 -15.80 24.79
N LYS A 125 2.30 -16.28 25.01
CA LYS A 125 1.36 -16.67 23.94
C LYS A 125 0.10 -15.81 23.96
N LEU A 126 -0.47 -15.56 22.79
CA LEU A 126 -1.75 -14.90 22.60
C LEU A 126 -2.87 -15.94 22.69
N ILE A 127 -3.81 -15.71 23.60
CA ILE A 127 -4.99 -16.57 23.77
C ILE A 127 -6.22 -15.69 23.60
N LEU A 128 -7.04 -15.93 22.56
CA LEU A 128 -8.28 -15.20 22.36
C LEU A 128 -9.16 -15.38 23.61
N ALA A 129 -9.50 -14.27 24.24
CA ALA A 129 -10.18 -14.26 25.52
C ALA A 129 -11.58 -13.63 25.43
N ASP A 130 -11.75 -12.61 24.58
CA ASP A 130 -13.00 -11.87 24.50
C ASP A 130 -13.15 -11.10 23.17
N SER A 131 -14.31 -10.47 22.97
CA SER A 131 -14.55 -9.51 21.89
C SER A 131 -15.58 -8.44 22.26
N PHE A 132 -15.47 -7.28 21.59
CA PHE A 132 -16.36 -6.14 21.70
C PHE A 132 -17.04 -5.92 20.35
N LEU A 133 -18.31 -6.30 20.23
CA LEU A 133 -19.06 -6.13 19.00
C LEU A 133 -19.54 -4.68 18.87
N LEU A 134 -19.29 -4.06 17.71
CA LEU A 134 -19.75 -2.68 17.45
C LEU A 134 -21.15 -2.66 16.84
N GLU A 135 -21.39 -3.48 15.81
CA GLU A 135 -22.69 -3.62 15.17
C GLU A 135 -22.90 -5.05 14.65
N GLU A 136 -24.15 -5.50 14.65
CA GLU A 136 -24.58 -6.83 14.22
C GLU A 136 -24.70 -6.96 12.69
N GLY A 137 -24.68 -8.20 12.22
CA GLY A 137 -25.08 -8.55 10.86
C GLY A 137 -24.20 -7.97 9.74
N LYS A 138 -24.83 -7.39 8.71
CA LYS A 138 -24.18 -6.91 7.48
C LYS A 138 -23.75 -5.44 7.54
N ALA A 139 -23.70 -4.84 8.73
CA ALA A 139 -23.18 -3.48 8.88
C ALA A 139 -21.76 -3.39 8.29
N LEU A 140 -21.43 -2.26 7.67
CA LEU A 140 -20.09 -1.99 7.18
C LEU A 140 -19.43 -1.04 8.17
N VAL A 141 -18.83 -1.58 9.23
CA VAL A 141 -18.18 -0.76 10.27
C VAL A 141 -16.69 -0.73 10.01
N SER A 142 -16.02 -1.88 10.13
CA SER A 142 -14.58 -2.04 9.93
C SER A 142 -13.75 -1.14 10.87
N PRO A 143 -13.56 -1.56 12.14
CA PRO A 143 -12.78 -0.81 13.11
C PRO A 143 -11.33 -0.64 12.64
N ALA A 144 -10.76 0.53 12.87
CA ALA A 144 -9.41 0.89 12.46
C ALA A 144 -8.56 1.21 13.70
N GLY A 145 -8.11 2.45 13.90
CA GLY A 145 -7.40 2.84 15.12
C GLY A 145 -8.16 2.48 16.41
N ILE A 146 -7.41 2.07 17.44
CA ILE A 146 -7.93 1.71 18.76
C ILE A 146 -7.14 2.45 19.82
N GLU A 147 -7.85 3.08 20.75
CA GLU A 147 -7.27 3.64 21.97
C GLU A 147 -8.08 3.22 23.20
N ILE A 148 -7.42 3.16 24.35
CA ILE A 148 -8.05 2.66 25.59
C ILE A 148 -7.71 3.59 26.74
N ASP A 149 -8.74 4.03 27.44
CA ASP A 149 -8.63 4.68 28.75
C ASP A 149 -9.13 3.73 29.85
N GLU A 150 -8.20 3.00 30.48
CA GLU A 150 -8.52 2.11 31.60
C GLU A 150 -8.92 2.86 32.89
N SER A 151 -8.62 4.16 33.05
CA SER A 151 -9.09 4.88 34.23
C SER A 151 -10.60 5.14 34.19
N THR A 152 -11.16 5.28 32.99
CA THR A 152 -12.60 5.43 32.77
C THR A 152 -13.25 4.16 32.23
N GLN A 153 -12.47 3.10 32.01
CA GLN A 153 -12.92 1.84 31.39
C GLN A 153 -13.57 2.05 30.01
N ILE A 154 -13.00 2.93 29.18
CA ILE A 154 -13.53 3.22 27.83
C ILE A 154 -12.52 2.78 26.76
N LEU A 155 -13.01 2.04 25.77
CA LEU A 155 -12.33 1.80 24.50
C LEU A 155 -12.87 2.76 23.45
N TYR A 156 -11.96 3.42 22.73
CA TYR A 156 -12.26 4.25 21.57
C TYR A 156 -11.81 3.51 20.30
N THR A 157 -12.65 3.51 19.28
CA THR A 157 -12.23 3.05 17.95
C THR A 157 -12.89 3.85 16.85
N VAL A 158 -12.12 4.16 15.82
CA VAL A 158 -12.58 4.86 14.62
C VAL A 158 -12.73 3.88 13.47
N THR A 159 -13.55 4.20 12.48
CA THR A 159 -13.97 3.21 11.48
C THR A 159 -13.83 3.72 10.05
N LYS A 160 -13.51 2.82 9.12
CA LYS A 160 -13.25 3.19 7.72
C LYS A 160 -14.45 3.03 6.78
N GLU A 161 -15.48 2.28 7.15
CA GLU A 161 -16.62 2.03 6.24
C GLU A 161 -17.84 2.88 6.57
N ASN A 162 -18.18 3.04 7.86
CA ASN A 162 -19.29 3.91 8.29
C ASN A 162 -18.84 5.24 8.92
N ASN A 163 -17.56 5.58 8.79
CA ASN A 163 -17.01 6.90 9.12
C ASN A 163 -17.40 7.33 10.54
N SER A 164 -17.12 6.53 11.56
CA SER A 164 -17.65 6.75 12.91
C SER A 164 -16.57 6.61 13.98
N LEU A 165 -16.73 7.34 15.09
CA LEU A 165 -16.06 7.10 16.36
C LEU A 165 -17.02 6.33 17.28
N TYR A 166 -16.56 5.19 17.79
CA TYR A 166 -17.24 4.41 18.82
C TYR A 166 -16.55 4.59 20.17
N MET A 167 -17.37 4.73 21.20
CA MET A 167 -16.98 4.60 22.60
C MET A 167 -17.64 3.34 23.15
N VAL A 168 -16.84 2.43 23.68
CA VAL A 168 -17.29 1.14 24.20
C VAL A 168 -16.87 1.03 25.65
N ASP A 169 -17.79 0.60 26.52
CA ASP A 169 -17.47 0.29 27.90
C ASP A 169 -16.68 -1.02 27.97
N LEU A 170 -15.50 -1.01 28.58
CA LEU A 170 -14.61 -2.17 28.64
C LEU A 170 -15.14 -3.32 29.50
N ILE A 171 -16.06 -3.05 30.43
CA ILE A 171 -16.59 -4.03 31.38
C ILE A 171 -17.89 -4.64 30.85
N THR A 172 -18.85 -3.78 30.52
CA THR A 172 -20.19 -4.17 30.08
C THR A 172 -20.24 -4.46 28.57
N LYS A 173 -19.23 -4.01 27.81
CA LYS A 173 -19.13 -4.14 26.34
C LYS A 173 -20.20 -3.36 25.57
N ASN A 174 -20.98 -2.55 26.27
CA ASN A 174 -22.01 -1.74 25.66
C ASN A 174 -21.38 -0.57 24.88
N ILE A 175 -21.98 -0.25 23.75
CA ILE A 175 -21.67 0.99 23.03
C ILE A 175 -22.22 2.16 23.84
N LEU A 176 -21.32 2.92 24.46
CA LEU A 176 -21.64 4.13 25.20
C LEU A 176 -22.05 5.25 24.24
N LYS A 177 -21.36 5.35 23.10
CA LYS A 177 -21.61 6.39 22.11
C LYS A 177 -21.12 5.98 20.72
N LYS A 178 -21.85 6.43 19.70
CA LYS A 178 -21.44 6.44 18.29
C LYS A 178 -21.55 7.86 17.77
N ILE A 179 -20.49 8.37 17.15
CA ILE A 179 -20.42 9.72 16.59
C ILE A 179 -20.03 9.62 15.12
N GLN A 180 -20.83 10.22 14.25
CA GLN A 180 -20.53 10.31 12.83
C GLN A 180 -19.36 11.27 12.59
N LEU A 181 -18.36 10.80 11.85
CA LEU A 181 -17.24 11.56 11.32
C LEU A 181 -17.54 11.98 9.87
N PRO A 182 -16.92 13.07 9.38
CA PRO A 182 -17.13 13.58 8.03
C PRO A 182 -16.60 12.66 6.91
N GLY A 183 -15.74 11.69 7.23
CA GLY A 183 -15.15 10.77 6.25
C GLY A 183 -14.46 9.58 6.92
N GLU A 184 -13.85 8.74 6.08
CA GLU A 184 -13.15 7.52 6.50
C GLU A 184 -12.03 7.85 7.48
N ALA A 185 -11.96 7.16 8.62
CA ALA A 185 -10.90 7.37 9.60
C ALA A 185 -9.86 6.24 9.54
N TYR A 186 -8.59 6.60 9.71
CA TYR A 186 -7.48 5.65 9.70
C TYR A 186 -7.06 5.24 11.11
N SER A 187 -6.67 6.21 11.95
CA SER A 187 -6.19 5.97 13.31
C SER A 187 -6.77 6.97 14.30
N CYS A 188 -6.62 6.67 15.59
CA CYS A 188 -6.88 7.61 16.67
C CYS A 188 -5.81 7.48 17.77
N LEU A 189 -5.56 8.58 18.48
CA LEU A 189 -4.51 8.67 19.50
C LEU A 189 -4.95 9.57 20.65
N LEU A 190 -4.92 9.07 21.88
CA LEU A 190 -5.21 9.85 23.08
C LEU A 190 -4.03 10.77 23.42
N SER A 191 -4.35 11.99 23.86
CA SER A 191 -3.38 12.88 24.50
C SER A 191 -2.83 12.24 25.79
N PRO A 192 -1.63 12.63 26.27
CA PRO A 192 -1.05 12.04 27.48
C PRO A 192 -1.93 12.18 28.73
N ASP A 193 -2.66 13.29 28.83
CA ASP A 193 -3.64 13.56 29.89
C ASP A 193 -5.04 12.97 29.60
N LYS A 194 -5.19 12.29 28.46
CA LYS A 194 -6.40 11.65 27.95
C LYS A 194 -7.60 12.59 27.76
N SER A 195 -7.39 13.90 27.75
CA SER A 195 -8.47 14.88 27.59
C SER A 195 -8.94 15.05 26.14
N ILE A 196 -8.07 14.72 25.17
CA ILE A 196 -8.34 14.82 23.74
C ILE A 196 -8.00 13.50 23.05
N LEU A 197 -8.89 13.02 22.19
CA LEU A 197 -8.61 11.98 21.21
C LEU A 197 -8.41 12.65 19.85
N TYR A 198 -7.22 12.54 19.29
CA TYR A 198 -6.90 12.96 17.92
C TYR A 198 -7.28 11.84 16.95
N ILE A 199 -7.89 12.17 15.82
CA ILE A 199 -8.37 11.21 14.82
C ILE A 199 -7.85 11.63 13.45
N SER A 200 -7.15 10.76 12.74
CA SER A 200 -6.80 10.99 11.34
C SER A 200 -8.01 10.65 10.46
N CYS A 201 -8.64 11.68 9.87
CA CYS A 201 -9.67 11.47 8.86
C CYS A 201 -9.01 11.31 7.49
N TRP A 202 -8.77 10.05 7.12
CA TRP A 202 -8.18 9.61 5.87
C TRP A 202 -8.86 10.22 4.64
N GLY A 203 -10.20 10.24 4.62
CA GLY A 203 -10.98 10.78 3.51
C GLY A 203 -11.28 12.28 3.57
N CYS A 204 -10.72 13.02 4.54
CA CYS A 204 -11.06 14.44 4.76
C CYS A 204 -9.88 15.41 4.72
N ASP A 205 -8.63 14.94 4.65
CA ASP A 205 -7.41 15.75 4.77
C ASP A 205 -7.34 16.54 6.10
N LYS A 206 -7.80 15.90 7.19
CA LYS A 206 -7.92 16.54 8.51
C LYS A 206 -7.54 15.64 9.67
N VAL A 207 -7.06 16.27 10.74
CA VAL A 207 -7.10 15.71 12.10
C VAL A 207 -8.31 16.25 12.84
N ILE A 208 -9.18 15.37 13.30
CA ILE A 208 -10.37 15.72 14.09
C ILE A 208 -10.05 15.55 15.57
N LEU A 209 -10.44 16.52 16.39
CA LEU A 209 -10.26 16.48 17.84
C LEU A 209 -11.57 16.15 18.52
N PHE A 210 -11.56 15.12 19.36
CA PHE A 210 -12.67 14.75 20.22
C PHE A 210 -12.30 15.01 21.67
N ASP A 211 -13.12 15.79 22.38
CA ASP A 211 -12.96 16.08 23.80
C ASP A 211 -13.59 14.95 24.63
N THR A 212 -12.77 14.23 25.40
CA THR A 212 -13.20 13.00 26.09
C THR A 212 -14.09 13.28 27.30
N LYS A 213 -14.00 14.47 27.90
CA LYS A 213 -14.80 14.88 29.05
C LYS A 213 -16.21 15.28 28.64
N THR A 214 -16.31 16.15 27.64
CA THR A 214 -17.60 16.61 27.10
C THR A 214 -18.21 15.62 26.11
N GLN A 215 -17.40 14.66 25.64
CA GLN A 215 -17.73 13.67 24.62
C GLN A 215 -18.25 14.31 23.33
N LYS A 216 -17.58 15.35 22.84
CA LYS A 216 -17.96 16.09 21.63
C LYS A 216 -16.78 16.27 20.70
N LEU A 217 -17.04 16.30 19.40
CA LEU A 217 -16.08 16.82 18.43
C LEU A 217 -15.85 18.30 18.74
N LYS A 218 -14.59 18.67 18.93
CA LYS A 218 -14.17 19.98 19.44
C LYS A 218 -13.71 20.90 18.32
N SER A 219 -12.85 20.39 17.43
CA SER A 219 -12.22 21.15 16.35
C SER A 219 -11.61 20.22 15.31
N GLU A 220 -11.16 20.80 14.20
CA GLU A 220 -10.53 20.09 13.10
C GLU A 220 -9.30 20.89 12.62
N ILE A 221 -8.23 20.19 12.23
CA ILE A 221 -7.00 20.79 11.73
C ILE A 221 -6.76 20.24 10.33
N THR A 222 -6.71 21.11 9.33
CA THR A 222 -6.35 20.73 7.95
C THR A 222 -4.89 20.29 7.90
N VAL A 223 -4.65 19.15 7.25
CA VAL A 223 -3.33 18.54 7.02
C VAL A 223 -3.18 18.16 5.54
N GLY A 224 -2.18 17.36 5.19
CA GLY A 224 -2.00 16.87 3.83
C GLY A 224 -3.00 15.77 3.48
N ASP A 225 -2.95 15.35 2.22
CA ASP A 225 -3.87 14.35 1.67
C ASP A 225 -3.63 12.95 2.26
N ASN A 226 -4.73 12.28 2.59
CA ASN A 226 -4.76 10.95 3.20
C ASN A 226 -3.95 10.88 4.52
N PRO A 227 -4.37 11.57 5.59
CA PRO A 227 -3.67 11.50 6.86
C PRO A 227 -3.82 10.10 7.50
N ASN A 228 -2.69 9.53 7.92
CA ASN A 228 -2.57 8.16 8.42
C ASN A 228 -2.12 8.12 9.89
N GLU A 229 -0.87 7.74 10.16
CA GLU A 229 -0.30 7.58 11.49
C GLU A 229 -0.26 8.93 12.21
N LEU A 230 -0.70 8.90 13.47
CA LEU A 230 -0.59 10.00 14.42
C LEU A 230 0.52 9.68 15.41
N LEU A 231 1.41 10.62 15.66
CA LEU A 231 2.49 10.46 16.64
C LEU A 231 2.62 11.70 17.52
N LEU A 232 2.36 11.54 18.81
CA LEU A 232 2.54 12.60 19.80
C LEU A 232 3.92 12.51 20.46
N THR A 233 4.45 13.68 20.78
CA THR A 233 5.53 13.83 21.76
C THR A 233 5.04 13.41 23.15
N LYS A 234 5.95 12.95 24.03
CA LYS A 234 5.64 12.45 25.38
C LYS A 234 4.89 13.47 26.23
N ASN A 235 5.19 14.75 26.06
CA ASN A 235 4.50 15.86 26.74
C ASN A 235 3.21 16.31 26.02
N GLY A 236 2.90 15.76 24.85
CA GLY A 236 1.71 16.07 24.07
C GLY A 236 1.72 17.42 23.36
N SER A 237 2.85 18.14 23.33
CA SER A 237 2.93 19.51 22.79
C SER A 237 2.95 19.57 21.26
N ILE A 238 3.49 18.52 20.63
CA ILE A 238 3.60 18.37 19.17
C ILE A 238 2.98 17.05 18.75
N LEU A 239 2.15 17.13 17.70
CA LEU A 239 1.56 16.00 16.98
C LEU A 239 2.12 15.96 15.55
N PHE A 240 2.70 14.83 15.15
CA PHE A 240 3.09 14.55 13.78
C PHE A 240 2.02 13.72 13.08
N VAL A 241 1.74 14.03 11.83
CA VAL A 241 0.72 13.35 11.01
C VAL A 241 1.31 13.00 9.66
N ALA A 242 1.39 11.70 9.36
CA ALA A 242 1.85 11.24 8.05
C ALA A 242 0.73 11.44 7.01
N ASN A 243 1.04 12.01 5.85
CA ASN A 243 0.08 12.25 4.78
C ASN A 243 0.41 11.32 3.61
N ALA A 244 -0.28 10.20 3.50
CA ALA A 244 0.14 9.09 2.65
C ALA A 244 -0.08 9.33 1.15
N ASN A 245 -0.93 10.29 0.78
CA ASN A 245 -1.11 10.70 -0.62
C ASN A 245 -0.39 12.02 -0.95
N ASP A 246 0.41 12.52 0.00
CA ASP A 246 1.08 13.81 -0.05
C ASP A 246 2.43 13.72 0.63
N ASN A 247 3.49 13.29 -0.10
CA ASN A 247 4.91 13.05 0.29
C ASN A 247 5.48 13.78 1.53
N SER A 248 4.82 13.73 2.68
CA SER A 248 4.95 14.77 3.70
C SER A 248 4.43 14.34 5.07
N VAL A 249 4.85 15.10 6.07
CA VAL A 249 4.36 15.01 7.45
C VAL A 249 3.97 16.39 7.95
N SER A 250 2.74 16.52 8.44
CA SER A 250 2.28 17.75 9.10
C SER A 250 2.74 17.75 10.56
N VAL A 251 3.37 18.85 11.00
CA VAL A 251 3.80 19.08 12.38
C VAL A 251 2.83 20.06 13.02
N ILE A 252 2.06 19.61 14.00
CA ILE A 252 1.00 20.38 14.65
C ILE A 252 1.43 20.74 16.06
N LYS A 253 1.33 22.03 16.41
CA LYS A 253 1.44 22.47 17.80
C LYS A 253 0.07 22.39 18.46
N THR A 254 -0.08 21.49 19.44
CA THR A 254 -1.38 21.10 19.99
C THR A 254 -2.04 22.19 20.81
N SER A 255 -1.26 23.07 21.45
CA SER A 255 -1.79 24.22 22.18
C SER A 255 -2.41 25.30 21.27
N GLU A 256 -1.99 25.35 20.01
CA GLU A 256 -2.44 26.33 19.01
C GLU A 256 -3.43 25.74 18.01
N LEU A 257 -3.62 24.41 18.01
CA LEU A 257 -4.45 23.69 17.05
C LEU A 257 -4.10 24.00 15.59
N LYS A 258 -2.80 24.12 15.30
CA LYS A 258 -2.30 24.58 14.00
C LYS A 258 -1.09 23.78 13.54
N VAL A 259 -1.04 23.53 12.23
CA VAL A 259 0.17 23.07 11.53
C VAL A 259 1.20 24.20 11.56
N VAL A 260 2.32 23.98 12.24
CA VAL A 260 3.44 24.93 12.33
C VAL A 260 4.52 24.68 11.29
N GLU A 261 4.53 23.48 10.70
CA GLU A 261 5.50 23.06 9.68
C GLU A 261 4.95 21.85 8.90
N THR A 262 5.32 21.74 7.62
CA THR A 262 5.05 20.57 6.78
C THR A 262 6.39 20.05 6.23
N LEU A 263 6.78 18.86 6.65
CA LEU A 263 8.03 18.22 6.24
C LEU A 263 7.84 17.58 4.87
N ASN A 264 8.71 17.84 3.89
CA ASN A 264 8.74 17.08 2.65
C ASN A 264 9.59 15.82 2.85
N ALA A 265 8.95 14.66 2.85
CA ALA A 265 9.60 13.37 3.10
C ALA A 265 10.19 12.72 1.83
N ALA A 266 9.98 13.27 0.64
CA ALA A 266 10.44 12.67 -0.61
C ALA A 266 11.98 12.62 -0.74
N LEU A 267 12.47 11.75 -1.64
CA LEU A 267 13.90 11.66 -1.97
C LEU A 267 14.47 12.95 -2.57
N TYR A 268 13.64 13.69 -3.31
CA TYR A 268 13.99 14.94 -3.93
C TYR A 268 12.92 15.99 -3.62
N PRO A 269 13.30 17.25 -3.38
CA PRO A 269 12.35 18.34 -3.32
C PRO A 269 11.45 18.38 -4.57
N ASP A 270 10.17 18.67 -4.36
CA ASP A 270 9.15 18.80 -5.41
C ASP A 270 8.96 17.56 -6.31
N ALA A 271 9.38 16.37 -5.85
CA ALA A 271 9.03 15.12 -6.52
C ALA A 271 7.49 14.98 -6.59
N PRO A 272 6.93 14.40 -7.68
CA PRO A 272 5.50 14.09 -7.76
C PRO A 272 5.04 13.24 -6.57
N SER A 273 3.76 13.35 -6.21
CA SER A 273 3.14 12.46 -5.20
C SER A 273 3.39 11.00 -5.57
N GLY A 274 3.72 10.19 -4.57
CA GLY A 274 4.08 8.78 -4.74
C GLY A 274 5.27 8.32 -3.88
N SER A 275 5.62 9.04 -2.81
CA SER A 275 6.51 8.53 -1.75
C SER A 275 5.75 7.68 -0.73
N THR A 276 4.44 7.87 -0.63
CA THR A 276 3.53 7.09 0.21
C THR A 276 3.96 7.07 1.68
N THR A 277 3.97 8.27 2.27
CA THR A 277 4.42 8.55 3.64
C THR A 277 3.37 8.09 4.66
N ASN A 278 3.58 6.93 5.32
CA ASN A 278 2.48 6.27 6.04
C ASN A 278 2.75 5.91 7.52
N GLY A 279 3.99 5.84 7.97
CA GLY A 279 4.35 5.43 9.35
C GLY A 279 5.37 6.37 9.99
N LEU A 280 5.27 6.56 11.30
CA LEU A 280 6.09 7.52 12.06
C LEU A 280 6.63 6.93 13.37
N ALA A 281 7.87 7.30 13.71
CA ALA A 281 8.44 7.06 15.04
C ALA A 281 9.44 8.15 15.45
N LEU A 282 9.44 8.51 16.73
CA LEU A 282 10.43 9.42 17.32
C LEU A 282 11.53 8.61 18.02
N SER A 283 12.77 9.06 17.94
CA SER A 283 13.82 8.56 18.83
C SER A 283 13.44 8.73 20.30
N ASN A 284 14.06 7.95 21.20
CA ASN A 284 13.70 8.00 22.62
C ASN A 284 13.88 9.38 23.26
N ASP A 285 14.78 10.22 22.75
CA ASP A 285 15.00 11.60 23.18
C ASP A 285 14.12 12.63 22.43
N GLU A 286 13.26 12.17 21.52
CA GLU A 286 12.31 12.96 20.73
C GLU A 286 12.95 14.00 19.80
N LYS A 287 14.24 13.84 19.50
CA LYS A 287 14.97 14.76 18.62
C LYS A 287 15.01 14.31 17.16
N THR A 288 14.81 13.02 16.90
CA THR A 288 14.85 12.45 15.54
C THR A 288 13.50 11.84 15.20
N LEU A 289 12.94 12.20 14.05
CA LEU A 289 11.75 11.59 13.47
C LEU A 289 12.16 10.66 12.33
N TYR A 290 11.65 9.44 12.37
CA TYR A 290 11.75 8.43 11.30
C TYR A 290 10.40 8.33 10.60
N ILE A 291 10.41 8.37 9.27
CA ILE A 291 9.21 8.44 8.43
C ILE A 291 9.30 7.31 7.41
N ALA A 292 8.34 6.39 7.40
CA ALA A 292 8.27 5.33 6.38
C ALA A 292 7.70 5.89 5.07
N ASN A 293 8.44 5.72 3.97
CA ASN A 293 8.00 6.01 2.61
C ASN A 293 7.88 4.70 1.84
N ALA A 294 6.64 4.23 1.63
CA ALA A 294 6.37 2.89 1.11
C ALA A 294 6.97 2.69 -0.30
N ASP A 295 6.62 3.57 -1.24
CA ASP A 295 7.04 3.44 -2.64
C ASP A 295 8.50 3.83 -2.89
N ASN A 296 9.15 4.48 -1.91
CA ASN A 296 10.59 4.75 -1.97
C ASN A 296 11.43 3.66 -1.29
N ASN A 297 10.81 2.69 -0.62
CA ASN A 297 11.49 1.59 0.07
C ASN A 297 12.56 2.07 1.08
N CYS A 298 12.27 3.17 1.78
CA CYS A 298 13.20 3.79 2.72
C CYS A 298 12.49 4.43 3.92
N LEU A 299 13.26 4.72 4.96
CA LEU A 299 12.87 5.71 5.96
C LEU A 299 13.50 7.07 5.63
N SER A 300 12.74 8.15 5.69
CA SER A 300 13.25 9.52 5.74
C SER A 300 13.52 9.92 7.20
N VAL A 301 14.65 10.59 7.44
CA VAL A 301 15.12 10.92 8.80
C VAL A 301 15.22 12.43 8.96
N PHE A 302 14.55 12.97 9.98
CA PHE A 302 14.54 14.39 10.30
C PHE A 302 15.00 14.64 11.73
N ASP A 303 15.69 15.75 11.96
CA ASP A 303 15.83 16.34 13.28
C ASP A 303 14.67 17.27 13.52
N VAL A 304 13.96 17.02 14.61
CA VAL A 304 12.73 17.71 15.01
C VAL A 304 12.89 18.33 16.41
N SER A 305 14.15 18.51 16.87
CA SER A 305 14.44 19.06 18.19
C SER A 305 13.93 20.49 18.39
N LYS A 306 13.65 21.21 17.29
CA LYS A 306 13.07 22.55 17.27
C LYS A 306 11.83 22.53 16.36
N PRO A 307 10.61 22.39 16.93
CA PRO A 307 9.38 22.42 16.14
C PRO A 307 9.27 23.69 15.29
N GLY A 308 8.94 23.56 14.01
CA GLY A 308 8.90 24.69 13.07
C GLY A 308 10.23 24.96 12.35
N GLN A 309 11.30 24.24 12.70
CA GLN A 309 12.65 24.37 12.12
C GLN A 309 13.30 22.99 11.96
N SER A 310 12.51 21.99 11.55
CA SER A 310 13.00 20.63 11.39
C SER A 310 13.98 20.55 10.22
N VAL A 311 14.95 19.64 10.31
CA VAL A 311 16.04 19.52 9.33
C VAL A 311 16.15 18.10 8.83
N SER A 312 16.02 17.88 7.52
CA SER A 312 16.29 16.59 6.89
C SER A 312 17.74 16.15 7.13
N LYS A 313 17.94 14.90 7.53
CA LYS A 313 19.26 14.32 7.86
C LYS A 313 19.70 13.25 6.87
N GLY A 314 18.77 12.63 6.14
CA GLY A 314 19.07 11.56 5.20
C GLY A 314 18.01 10.45 5.21
N PHE A 315 18.42 9.27 4.77
CA PHE A 315 17.52 8.14 4.51
C PHE A 315 18.13 6.82 5.00
N ILE A 316 17.28 5.85 5.32
CA ILE A 316 17.66 4.49 5.70
C ILE A 316 17.00 3.50 4.73
N PRO A 317 17.75 2.64 4.01
CA PRO A 317 17.14 1.67 3.11
C PRO A 317 16.49 0.54 3.92
N VAL A 318 15.28 0.13 3.52
CA VAL A 318 14.51 -0.94 4.17
C VAL A 318 13.97 -1.92 3.13
N GLY A 319 13.05 -2.81 3.52
CA GLY A 319 12.40 -3.73 2.58
C GLY A 319 11.38 -3.05 1.68
N TRP A 320 10.74 -3.87 0.84
CA TRP A 320 9.73 -3.42 -0.11
C TRP A 320 8.46 -2.99 0.63
N TYR A 321 8.05 -1.74 0.36
CA TYR A 321 6.80 -1.17 0.82
C TYR A 321 6.72 -1.08 2.35
N PRO A 322 7.59 -0.30 3.05
CA PRO A 322 7.47 -0.10 4.48
C PRO A 322 6.10 0.49 4.86
N THR A 323 5.41 -0.19 5.78
CA THR A 323 4.03 0.12 6.19
C THR A 323 3.95 0.84 7.53
N ASN A 324 4.94 0.64 8.40
CA ASN A 324 5.01 1.28 9.70
C ASN A 324 6.43 1.27 10.27
N VAL A 325 6.69 2.14 11.24
CA VAL A 325 7.95 2.21 11.97
C VAL A 325 7.70 2.49 13.46
N LYS A 326 8.47 1.83 14.32
CA LYS A 326 8.50 2.07 15.77
C LYS A 326 9.94 2.03 16.28
N THR A 327 10.20 2.69 17.39
CA THR A 327 11.52 2.65 18.04
C THR A 327 11.42 2.17 19.48
N PHE A 328 12.43 1.44 19.93
CA PHE A 328 12.60 1.12 21.35
C PHE A 328 14.09 1.09 21.70
N GLY A 329 14.49 1.85 22.72
CA GLY A 329 15.90 2.04 23.04
C GLY A 329 16.67 2.68 21.86
N LYS A 330 17.72 1.99 21.40
CA LYS A 330 18.53 2.39 20.22
C LYS A 330 18.16 1.59 18.96
N LYS A 331 16.96 1.00 18.91
CA LYS A 331 16.49 0.17 17.81
C LYS A 331 15.34 0.84 17.08
N ILE A 332 15.34 0.65 15.76
CA ILE A 332 14.30 1.04 14.83
C ILE A 332 13.74 -0.26 14.24
N PHE A 333 12.42 -0.42 14.30
CA PHE A 333 11.68 -1.58 13.82
C PHE A 333 10.77 -1.11 12.68
N VAL A 334 10.87 -1.75 11.52
CA VAL A 334 10.12 -1.36 10.32
C VAL A 334 9.41 -2.58 9.75
N THR A 335 8.09 -2.51 9.63
CA THR A 335 7.32 -3.54 8.92
C THR A 335 7.34 -3.23 7.43
N ASN A 336 7.72 -4.20 6.61
CA ASN A 336 7.73 -4.09 5.15
C ASN A 336 6.62 -4.99 4.59
N GLY A 337 5.67 -4.40 3.87
CA GLY A 337 4.45 -5.05 3.39
C GLY A 337 4.69 -6.14 2.35
N LYS A 338 5.61 -5.88 1.41
CA LYS A 338 5.88 -6.74 0.24
C LYS A 338 7.19 -7.54 0.38
N GLY A 339 7.91 -7.40 1.50
CA GLY A 339 9.09 -8.21 1.81
C GLY A 339 10.36 -7.77 1.07
N PHE A 340 11.04 -8.70 0.40
CA PHE A 340 12.35 -8.44 -0.24
C PHE A 340 12.44 -8.84 -1.71
N SER A 341 11.41 -9.43 -2.30
CA SER A 341 11.47 -9.87 -3.70
C SER A 341 10.08 -10.02 -4.28
N SER A 342 9.97 -9.80 -5.59
CA SER A 342 8.85 -10.33 -6.37
C SER A 342 8.95 -11.85 -6.46
N MET A 343 7.85 -12.50 -6.83
CA MET A 343 7.79 -13.96 -6.99
C MET A 343 6.99 -14.33 -8.24
N ALA A 344 7.46 -15.36 -8.93
CA ALA A 344 6.70 -15.99 -10.00
C ALA A 344 5.52 -16.79 -9.43
N ASN A 345 4.48 -16.94 -10.25
CA ASN A 345 3.26 -17.70 -9.92
C ASN A 345 3.07 -18.94 -10.82
N PRO A 346 4.08 -19.81 -11.01
CA PRO A 346 3.97 -20.94 -11.94
C PRO A 346 2.94 -21.99 -11.48
N TYR A 347 2.59 -22.02 -10.19
CA TYR A 347 1.59 -22.94 -9.62
C TYR A 347 0.27 -22.26 -9.30
N GLY A 348 0.04 -21.04 -9.82
CA GLY A 348 -1.23 -20.33 -9.68
C GLY A 348 -2.38 -20.98 -10.45
N PRO A 349 -3.61 -20.45 -10.28
CA PRO A 349 -4.81 -20.97 -10.93
C PRO A 349 -4.63 -21.11 -12.43
N ASN A 350 -4.69 -22.36 -12.92
CA ASN A 350 -4.60 -22.67 -14.34
C ASN A 350 -5.79 -23.53 -14.79
N PRO A 351 -6.71 -22.98 -15.61
CA PRO A 351 -7.90 -23.70 -16.07
C PRO A 351 -7.62 -24.88 -17.00
N LEU A 352 -6.40 -25.04 -17.52
CA LEU A 352 -6.03 -26.17 -18.37
C LEU A 352 -5.56 -27.40 -17.57
N ARG A 353 -5.35 -27.28 -16.25
CA ARG A 353 -4.93 -28.41 -15.41
C ARG A 353 -6.12 -29.29 -15.02
N LYS A 354 -6.03 -30.58 -15.34
CA LYS A 354 -7.12 -31.58 -15.18
C LYS A 354 -7.70 -31.73 -13.76
N ARG A 355 -7.00 -31.28 -12.71
CA ARG A 355 -7.35 -31.47 -11.29
C ARG A 355 -7.08 -30.21 -10.49
N GLU A 356 -7.51 -29.06 -11.01
CA GLU A 356 -7.36 -27.78 -10.33
C GLU A 356 -8.67 -26.99 -10.39
N ALA A 357 -9.07 -26.44 -9.24
CA ALA A 357 -10.19 -25.52 -9.17
C ALA A 357 -9.70 -24.09 -9.41
N VAL A 358 -10.24 -23.41 -10.43
CA VAL A 358 -10.02 -21.98 -10.64
C VAL A 358 -11.08 -21.21 -9.86
N ILE A 359 -10.66 -20.58 -8.76
CA ILE A 359 -11.53 -19.86 -7.84
C ILE A 359 -11.30 -18.35 -8.04
N TYR A 360 -12.38 -17.58 -8.09
CA TYR A 360 -12.31 -16.13 -8.26
C TYR A 360 -11.48 -15.49 -7.13
N GLN A 361 -10.42 -14.75 -7.51
CA GLN A 361 -9.49 -14.02 -6.62
C GLN A 361 -8.79 -14.90 -5.56
N LYS A 362 -8.69 -16.21 -5.78
CA LYS A 362 -8.09 -17.16 -4.83
C LYS A 362 -7.27 -18.22 -5.56
N GLY A 363 -6.32 -18.81 -4.85
CA GLY A 363 -5.72 -20.08 -5.26
C GLY A 363 -6.68 -21.25 -5.05
N ASP A 364 -6.35 -22.42 -5.61
CA ASP A 364 -7.07 -23.68 -5.38
C ASP A 364 -6.93 -24.19 -3.93
N SER A 365 -7.91 -23.87 -3.08
CA SER A 365 -7.92 -24.26 -1.67
C SER A 365 -7.95 -25.77 -1.41
N SER A 366 -8.14 -26.61 -2.44
CA SER A 366 -8.05 -28.07 -2.30
C SER A 366 -6.60 -28.59 -2.24
N LYS A 367 -5.62 -27.74 -2.56
CA LYS A 367 -4.18 -28.07 -2.49
C LYS A 367 -3.59 -27.58 -1.17
N THR A 368 -3.01 -28.49 -0.40
CA THR A 368 -2.36 -28.22 0.90
C THR A 368 -0.91 -27.73 0.80
N VAL A 369 -0.26 -27.86 -0.37
CA VAL A 369 1.12 -27.40 -0.64
C VAL A 369 1.18 -26.77 -2.04
N GLY A 370 1.87 -25.63 -2.18
CA GLY A 370 2.07 -24.95 -3.48
C GLY A 370 0.91 -24.07 -3.94
N LEU A 371 -0.02 -23.71 -3.04
CA LEU A 371 -1.07 -22.74 -3.33
C LEU A 371 -0.46 -21.36 -3.65
N GLN A 372 -0.62 -20.91 -4.89
CA GLN A 372 -0.15 -19.60 -5.30
C GLN A 372 -1.32 -18.78 -5.84
N TYR A 373 -1.43 -17.54 -5.39
CA TYR A 373 -2.22 -16.49 -5.99
C TYR A 373 -1.46 -15.20 -5.72
N ILE A 374 -1.33 -14.33 -6.73
CA ILE A 374 -0.45 -13.16 -6.66
C ILE A 374 -0.64 -12.35 -5.37
N GLY A 375 -1.90 -12.14 -4.96
CA GLY A 375 -2.18 -11.35 -3.76
C GLY A 375 -1.75 -11.98 -2.43
N GLY A 376 -1.39 -13.26 -2.40
CA GLY A 376 -0.87 -13.95 -1.23
C GLY A 376 0.61 -14.32 -1.31
N LEU A 377 1.28 -13.99 -2.43
CA LEU A 377 2.68 -14.37 -2.65
C LEU A 377 3.61 -13.56 -1.76
N PHE A 378 3.48 -12.25 -1.73
CA PHE A 378 4.43 -11.39 -1.04
C PHE A 378 4.27 -11.52 0.48
N LYS A 379 5.32 -12.03 1.15
CA LYS A 379 5.38 -12.12 2.61
C LYS A 379 6.20 -10.96 3.14
N GLY A 380 5.68 -10.31 4.17
CA GLY A 380 6.32 -9.16 4.78
C GLY A 380 7.54 -9.53 5.61
N THR A 381 8.29 -8.50 6.01
CA THR A 381 9.47 -8.64 6.88
C THR A 381 9.52 -7.53 7.92
N LEU A 382 10.14 -7.82 9.07
CA LEU A 382 10.45 -6.84 10.10
C LEU A 382 11.92 -6.46 10.00
N SER A 383 12.26 -5.29 9.48
CA SER A 383 13.64 -4.77 9.56
C SER A 383 13.94 -4.29 10.97
N ILE A 384 15.11 -4.68 11.49
CA ILE A 384 15.60 -4.34 12.83
C ILE A 384 16.96 -3.65 12.67
N ILE A 385 16.97 -2.35 12.95
CA ILE A 385 18.08 -1.46 12.60
C ILE A 385 18.54 -0.76 13.88
N ASN A 386 19.86 -0.71 14.11
CA ASN A 386 20.41 0.15 15.16
C ASN A 386 20.30 1.61 14.73
N THR A 387 19.99 2.52 15.65
CA THR A 387 20.02 3.96 15.39
C THR A 387 21.37 4.35 14.77
N PRO A 388 21.39 4.86 13.53
CA PRO A 388 22.64 5.12 12.83
C PRO A 388 23.37 6.33 13.42
N SER A 389 24.70 6.29 13.41
CA SER A 389 25.50 7.50 13.56
C SER A 389 25.34 8.42 12.34
N LYS A 390 25.74 9.69 12.43
CA LYS A 390 25.72 10.61 11.29
C LYS A 390 26.47 10.05 10.06
N LYS A 391 27.64 9.44 10.28
CA LYS A 391 28.42 8.81 9.20
C LYS A 391 27.65 7.65 8.57
N GLN A 392 27.03 6.81 9.41
CA GLN A 392 26.27 5.65 8.94
C GLN A 392 25.02 6.07 8.16
N LEU A 393 24.33 7.11 8.62
CA LEU A 393 23.17 7.68 7.91
C LEU A 393 23.58 8.19 6.52
N GLY A 394 24.77 8.80 6.39
CA GLY A 394 25.31 9.20 5.08
C GLY A 394 25.50 8.01 4.12
N ILE A 395 26.01 6.88 4.61
CA ILE A 395 26.16 5.64 3.83
C ILE A 395 24.79 5.09 3.41
N TYR A 396 23.85 5.04 4.35
CA TYR A 396 22.50 4.59 4.09
C TYR A 396 21.77 5.48 3.07
N SER A 397 21.94 6.81 3.15
CA SER A 397 21.43 7.74 2.14
C SER A 397 21.99 7.45 0.75
N GLN A 398 23.29 7.19 0.62
CA GLN A 398 23.90 6.84 -0.68
C GLN A 398 23.27 5.55 -1.25
N ALA A 399 23.04 4.55 -0.41
CA ALA A 399 22.38 3.32 -0.83
C ALA A 399 20.95 3.58 -1.33
N VAL A 400 20.16 4.41 -0.62
CA VAL A 400 18.80 4.78 -1.04
C VAL A 400 18.79 5.49 -2.39
N TYR A 401 19.70 6.46 -2.62
CA TYR A 401 19.79 7.13 -3.93
C TYR A 401 20.27 6.19 -5.05
N ALA A 402 21.13 5.20 -4.73
CA ALA A 402 21.53 4.15 -5.68
C ALA A 402 20.43 3.10 -5.93
N ASN A 403 19.35 3.11 -5.15
CA ASN A 403 18.26 2.15 -5.26
C ASN A 403 17.09 2.65 -6.11
N THR A 404 17.02 3.96 -6.35
CA THR A 404 15.93 4.55 -7.13
C THR A 404 16.30 4.71 -8.61
N PRO A 405 15.44 4.29 -9.55
CA PRO A 405 15.61 4.58 -10.97
C PRO A 405 15.23 6.03 -11.31
N TYR A 406 14.60 6.73 -10.37
CA TYR A 406 14.11 8.10 -10.52
C TYR A 406 15.19 9.12 -10.11
N ASN A 407 15.27 10.18 -10.90
CA ASN A 407 16.07 11.36 -10.62
C ASN A 407 15.37 12.57 -11.24
N LYS A 408 15.69 13.78 -10.78
CA LYS A 408 15.03 15.01 -11.25
C LYS A 408 15.21 15.25 -12.75
N LYS A 409 16.31 14.81 -13.36
CA LYS A 409 16.53 14.95 -14.81
C LYS A 409 15.48 14.17 -15.61
N LYS A 410 15.07 12.99 -15.12
CA LYS A 410 14.05 12.15 -15.76
C LYS A 410 12.64 12.75 -15.78
N GLU A 411 12.38 13.83 -15.05
CA GLU A 411 11.10 14.56 -15.16
C GLU A 411 10.97 15.37 -16.45
N THR A 412 12.11 15.86 -16.96
CA THR A 412 12.14 16.74 -18.13
C THR A 412 12.78 16.08 -19.34
N GLU A 413 13.53 15.00 -19.14
CA GLU A 413 14.29 14.30 -20.17
C GLU A 413 14.08 12.79 -20.10
N ALA A 414 13.76 12.17 -21.23
CA ALA A 414 13.69 10.72 -21.41
C ALA A 414 14.86 10.22 -22.25
N GLU A 415 15.20 8.94 -22.10
CA GLU A 415 16.21 8.28 -22.91
C GLU A 415 15.58 7.73 -24.20
N GLY A 416 16.26 7.92 -25.33
CA GLY A 416 15.82 7.37 -26.61
C GLY A 416 16.76 7.72 -27.75
N MET A 417 16.52 7.09 -28.90
CA MET A 417 17.34 7.26 -30.09
C MET A 417 17.01 8.57 -30.81
N ALA A 418 18.00 9.16 -31.49
CA ALA A 418 17.77 10.31 -32.36
C ALA A 418 16.72 9.96 -33.45
N GLY A 419 15.77 10.87 -33.68
CA GLY A 419 14.67 10.66 -34.62
C GLY A 419 13.48 9.87 -34.07
N ASN A 420 13.46 9.54 -32.76
CA ASN A 420 12.29 8.92 -32.13
C ASN A 420 11.06 9.86 -32.25
N PRO A 421 9.88 9.36 -32.70
CA PRO A 421 8.66 10.17 -32.76
C PRO A 421 8.13 10.58 -31.37
N ILE A 422 8.53 9.89 -30.31
CA ILE A 422 8.24 10.31 -28.94
C ILE A 422 9.26 11.40 -28.57
N PRO A 423 8.81 12.59 -28.10
CA PRO A 423 9.73 13.63 -27.68
C PRO A 423 10.56 13.19 -26.48
N MET A 424 11.86 13.45 -26.52
CA MET A 424 12.78 13.05 -25.45
C MET A 424 12.92 14.16 -24.40
N LYS A 425 12.38 15.35 -24.66
CA LYS A 425 12.31 16.43 -23.68
C LYS A 425 10.92 17.04 -23.59
N VAL A 426 10.53 17.45 -22.39
CA VAL A 426 9.26 18.16 -22.18
C VAL A 426 9.23 19.45 -23.01
N GLY A 427 8.15 19.65 -23.76
CA GLY A 427 7.96 20.81 -24.63
C GLY A 427 8.41 20.61 -26.08
N GLU A 428 9.15 19.53 -26.38
CA GLU A 428 9.45 19.15 -27.76
C GLU A 428 8.18 18.70 -28.50
N LYS A 429 8.15 18.94 -29.82
CA LYS A 429 7.02 18.57 -30.67
C LYS A 429 7.08 17.09 -31.01
N SER A 430 5.94 16.41 -30.93
CA SER A 430 5.77 15.07 -31.48
C SER A 430 5.04 15.14 -32.82
N PRO A 431 5.44 14.33 -33.83
CA PRO A 431 4.59 14.07 -34.99
C PRO A 431 3.34 13.24 -34.65
N ILE A 432 3.28 12.60 -33.47
CA ILE A 432 2.14 11.80 -33.03
C ILE A 432 0.96 12.71 -32.72
N LYS A 433 -0.15 12.48 -33.43
CA LYS A 433 -1.39 13.25 -33.26
C LYS A 433 -2.41 12.59 -32.33
N TYR A 434 -2.39 11.25 -32.30
CA TYR A 434 -3.38 10.43 -31.61
C TYR A 434 -2.68 9.29 -30.87
N VAL A 435 -3.11 9.03 -29.64
CA VAL A 435 -2.69 7.90 -28.82
C VAL A 435 -3.93 7.08 -28.49
N PHE A 436 -3.91 5.80 -28.87
CA PHE A 436 -4.93 4.83 -28.50
C PHE A 436 -4.31 3.88 -27.47
N TYR A 437 -4.70 4.04 -26.21
CA TYR A 437 -4.27 3.14 -25.15
C TYR A 437 -5.29 2.02 -24.99
N VAL A 438 -4.93 0.83 -25.49
CA VAL A 438 -5.79 -0.35 -25.44
C VAL A 438 -5.41 -1.18 -24.21
N ILE A 439 -6.35 -1.31 -23.29
CA ILE A 439 -6.19 -2.06 -22.04
C ILE A 439 -6.76 -3.44 -22.25
N LYS A 440 -5.89 -4.42 -22.04
CA LYS A 440 -6.17 -5.85 -22.01
C LYS A 440 -5.64 -6.37 -20.68
N GLU A 441 -6.41 -7.19 -19.98
CA GLU A 441 -6.22 -7.37 -18.54
C GLU A 441 -6.04 -8.83 -18.10
N ASN A 442 -5.27 -8.93 -17.03
CA ASN A 442 -5.02 -10.08 -16.17
C ASN A 442 -4.33 -11.26 -16.85
N ARG A 443 -3.61 -11.00 -17.94
CA ARG A 443 -2.74 -11.99 -18.57
C ARG A 443 -1.28 -11.58 -18.56
N THR A 444 -0.45 -12.56 -18.24
CA THR A 444 1.00 -12.42 -18.38
C THR A 444 1.42 -12.68 -19.83
N TYR A 445 2.65 -12.29 -20.16
CA TYR A 445 3.27 -12.56 -21.46
C TYR A 445 3.14 -14.04 -21.86
N ASP A 446 3.57 -14.96 -21.00
CA ASP A 446 3.60 -16.40 -21.33
C ASP A 446 2.21 -16.99 -21.58
N GLN A 447 1.18 -16.45 -20.92
CA GLN A 447 -0.20 -16.93 -21.08
C GLN A 447 -0.80 -16.62 -22.46
N VAL A 448 -0.23 -15.65 -23.19
CA VAL A 448 -0.75 -15.20 -24.50
C VAL A 448 0.26 -15.38 -25.61
N LEU A 449 1.51 -14.96 -25.42
CA LEU A 449 2.55 -14.91 -26.45
C LEU A 449 3.70 -15.90 -26.18
N GLY A 450 3.55 -16.78 -25.18
CA GLY A 450 4.58 -17.77 -24.82
C GLY A 450 4.92 -18.77 -25.93
N ASP A 451 4.06 -18.93 -26.94
CA ASP A 451 4.27 -19.73 -28.15
C ASP A 451 4.99 -18.98 -29.28
N MET A 452 5.32 -17.69 -29.12
CA MET A 452 6.08 -16.96 -30.12
C MET A 452 7.58 -17.28 -30.04
N PRO A 453 8.19 -17.91 -31.08
CA PRO A 453 9.59 -18.37 -31.03
C PRO A 453 10.62 -17.23 -30.99
N LYS A 454 10.19 -15.98 -31.23
CA LYS A 454 11.05 -14.79 -31.22
C LYS A 454 11.37 -14.29 -29.81
N GLY A 455 10.60 -14.70 -28.79
CA GLY A 455 10.78 -14.23 -27.41
C GLY A 455 11.10 -15.36 -26.44
N ASN A 456 11.42 -14.98 -25.21
CA ASN A 456 11.70 -15.87 -24.08
C ASN A 456 10.40 -16.33 -23.41
N GLY A 457 9.62 -17.15 -24.10
CA GLY A 457 8.32 -17.64 -23.63
C GLY A 457 8.35 -19.05 -23.04
N ASP A 458 7.58 -19.27 -21.97
CA ASP A 458 7.29 -20.59 -21.41
C ASP A 458 5.93 -21.12 -21.90
N THR A 459 5.96 -21.95 -22.95
CA THR A 459 4.76 -22.59 -23.51
C THR A 459 3.97 -23.45 -22.52
N SER A 460 4.57 -23.87 -21.39
CA SER A 460 3.83 -24.62 -20.35
C SER A 460 2.81 -23.77 -19.59
N LEU A 461 2.93 -22.44 -19.67
CA LEU A 461 2.00 -21.46 -19.08
C LEU A 461 0.98 -20.93 -20.09
N LEU A 462 1.07 -21.31 -21.37
CA LEU A 462 0.24 -20.77 -22.44
C LEU A 462 -1.25 -21.12 -22.23
N LEU A 463 -2.09 -20.09 -22.27
CA LEU A 463 -3.55 -20.20 -22.16
C LEU A 463 -4.25 -19.88 -23.49
N PHE A 464 -3.78 -18.84 -24.18
CA PHE A 464 -4.42 -18.28 -25.36
C PHE A 464 -3.44 -18.09 -26.51
N GLY A 465 -2.92 -19.20 -27.05
CA GLY A 465 -1.99 -19.18 -28.18
C GLY A 465 -2.60 -18.65 -29.48
N LYS A 466 -1.80 -18.64 -30.55
CA LYS A 466 -2.10 -17.97 -31.83
C LYS A 466 -3.49 -18.22 -32.42
N ASN A 467 -4.03 -19.43 -32.27
CA ASN A 467 -5.34 -19.78 -32.82
C ASN A 467 -6.52 -19.12 -32.06
N ILE A 468 -6.28 -18.69 -30.82
CA ILE A 468 -7.27 -17.97 -30.00
C ILE A 468 -7.03 -16.47 -30.11
N THR A 469 -5.77 -16.02 -30.11
CA THR A 469 -5.40 -14.59 -30.11
C THR A 469 -4.66 -14.15 -31.38
N PRO A 470 -5.20 -14.40 -32.59
CA PRO A 470 -4.47 -14.18 -33.84
C PRO A 470 -4.08 -12.70 -34.04
N ASN A 471 -4.92 -11.77 -33.58
CA ASN A 471 -4.64 -10.34 -33.70
C ASN A 471 -3.46 -9.90 -32.83
N GLN A 472 -3.34 -10.40 -31.59
CA GLN A 472 -2.19 -10.08 -30.72
C GLN A 472 -0.89 -10.64 -31.30
N HIS A 473 -0.93 -11.87 -31.81
CA HIS A 473 0.20 -12.49 -32.49
C HIS A 473 0.61 -11.77 -33.76
N ASN A 474 -0.35 -11.28 -34.55
CA ASN A 474 -0.07 -10.49 -35.75
C ASN A 474 0.57 -9.15 -35.39
N LEU A 475 0.03 -8.43 -34.40
CA LEU A 475 0.62 -7.17 -33.91
C LEU A 475 2.08 -7.37 -33.45
N ALA A 476 2.35 -8.42 -32.66
CA ALA A 476 3.70 -8.71 -32.21
C ALA A 476 4.65 -9.13 -33.35
N ASN A 477 4.13 -9.77 -34.41
CA ASN A 477 4.93 -10.13 -35.58
C ASN A 477 5.23 -8.96 -36.52
N GLU A 478 4.27 -8.05 -36.68
CA GLU A 478 4.36 -6.90 -37.57
C GLU A 478 5.17 -5.75 -36.94
N PHE A 479 4.99 -5.53 -35.64
CA PHE A 479 5.64 -4.45 -34.91
C PHE A 479 6.78 -4.98 -34.02
N VAL A 480 6.52 -5.09 -32.72
CA VAL A 480 7.51 -5.48 -31.72
C VAL A 480 6.91 -6.54 -30.80
N LEU A 481 7.71 -7.56 -30.50
CA LEU A 481 7.45 -8.50 -29.42
C LEU A 481 8.23 -8.02 -28.20
N LEU A 482 7.53 -7.67 -27.13
CA LEU A 482 8.13 -7.30 -25.84
C LEU A 482 7.98 -8.48 -24.89
N ASP A 483 9.07 -9.23 -24.70
CA ASP A 483 9.18 -10.22 -23.62
C ASP A 483 9.82 -9.59 -22.37
N ASN A 484 9.82 -10.31 -21.24
CA ASN A 484 10.37 -9.83 -19.96
C ASN A 484 9.81 -8.45 -19.54
N PHE A 485 8.55 -8.19 -19.88
CA PHE A 485 7.85 -6.99 -19.46
C PHE A 485 7.27 -7.20 -18.05
N TYR A 486 7.69 -6.35 -17.13
CA TYR A 486 7.27 -6.38 -15.73
C TYR A 486 6.40 -5.17 -15.42
N VAL A 487 5.42 -5.37 -14.55
CA VAL A 487 4.51 -4.31 -14.08
C VAL A 487 4.48 -4.31 -12.56
N ASP A 488 4.28 -3.14 -11.98
CA ASP A 488 4.26 -2.95 -10.52
C ASP A 488 2.96 -3.48 -9.88
N ALA A 489 1.88 -3.53 -10.66
CA ALA A 489 0.56 -3.91 -10.20
C ALA A 489 0.40 -5.41 -9.97
N GLU A 490 -0.23 -5.77 -8.85
CA GLU A 490 -0.54 -7.15 -8.49
C GLU A 490 -1.89 -7.64 -9.02
N VAL A 491 -2.91 -6.78 -9.01
CA VAL A 491 -4.28 -7.12 -9.42
C VAL A 491 -4.96 -5.96 -10.18
N SER A 492 -6.21 -6.15 -10.60
CA SER A 492 -7.00 -5.11 -11.29
C SER A 492 -7.09 -3.82 -10.50
N ALA A 493 -7.33 -3.92 -9.19
CA ALA A 493 -7.67 -2.79 -8.35
C ALA A 493 -6.56 -1.73 -8.39
N ASP A 494 -5.36 -2.10 -7.96
CA ASP A 494 -4.16 -1.27 -8.04
C ASP A 494 -3.68 -1.06 -9.47
N GLY A 495 -3.83 -2.04 -10.37
CA GLY A 495 -3.38 -1.96 -11.76
C GLY A 495 -4.08 -0.89 -12.61
N HIS A 496 -5.40 -0.75 -12.50
CA HIS A 496 -6.14 0.31 -13.20
C HIS A 496 -5.76 1.70 -12.67
N ASN A 497 -5.69 1.84 -11.34
CA ASN A 497 -5.27 3.09 -10.71
C ASN A 497 -3.82 3.46 -11.08
N TRP A 498 -2.90 2.50 -11.07
CA TRP A 498 -1.51 2.70 -11.48
C TRP A 498 -1.41 3.08 -12.95
N SER A 499 -2.10 2.35 -13.85
CA SER A 499 -2.04 2.59 -15.30
C SER A 499 -2.59 3.96 -15.69
N MET A 500 -3.56 4.48 -14.94
CA MET A 500 -4.19 5.78 -15.21
C MET A 500 -3.64 6.92 -14.34
N GLY A 501 -2.98 6.63 -13.22
CA GLY A 501 -2.56 7.63 -12.22
C GLY A 501 -1.05 7.69 -11.96
N GLY A 502 -0.29 6.68 -12.42
CA GLY A 502 1.15 6.54 -12.22
C GLY A 502 1.56 5.93 -10.88
N TYR A 503 0.62 5.71 -9.96
CA TYR A 503 0.80 4.95 -8.71
C TYR A 503 -0.57 4.51 -8.16
N ALA A 504 -0.59 3.51 -7.27
CA ALA A 504 -1.75 3.19 -6.45
C ALA A 504 -1.62 3.88 -5.08
N THR A 505 -2.70 4.46 -4.56
CA THR A 505 -2.65 5.15 -3.26
C THR A 505 -2.45 4.17 -2.11
N ASP A 506 -1.90 4.64 -0.98
CA ASP A 506 -1.81 3.86 0.26
C ASP A 506 -3.17 3.26 0.67
N TYR A 507 -4.26 4.02 0.43
CA TYR A 507 -5.62 3.53 0.64
C TYR A 507 -5.88 2.25 -0.13
N LEU A 508 -5.60 2.28 -1.42
CA LEU A 508 -5.90 1.17 -2.29
C LEU A 508 -5.03 -0.05 -1.97
N GLU A 509 -3.72 0.16 -1.85
CA GLU A 509 -2.73 -0.86 -1.49
C GLU A 509 -3.06 -1.58 -0.17
N LYS A 510 -3.63 -0.87 0.80
CA LYS A 510 -4.05 -1.48 2.06
C LYS A 510 -5.40 -2.20 1.94
N THR A 511 -6.33 -1.71 1.11
CA THR A 511 -7.75 -2.15 1.16
C THR A 511 -8.11 -3.23 0.15
N TRP A 512 -7.49 -3.25 -1.04
CA TRP A 512 -7.75 -4.29 -2.04
C TRP A 512 -7.50 -5.71 -1.51
N PRO A 513 -6.48 -5.99 -0.67
CA PRO A 513 -6.22 -7.35 -0.16
C PRO A 513 -7.37 -7.88 0.69
N THR A 514 -8.05 -6.99 1.44
CA THR A 514 -9.21 -7.36 2.24
C THR A 514 -10.41 -7.71 1.35
N SER A 515 -10.67 -6.90 0.32
CA SER A 515 -11.75 -7.13 -0.65
C SER A 515 -11.53 -8.42 -1.45
N TYR A 516 -10.35 -8.57 -2.07
CA TYR A 516 -9.97 -9.75 -2.86
C TYR A 516 -9.76 -11.00 -1.99
N GLY A 517 -9.51 -10.84 -0.69
CA GLY A 517 -9.48 -11.92 0.29
C GLY A 517 -10.86 -12.48 0.63
N GLY A 518 -11.95 -11.82 0.19
CA GLY A 518 -13.30 -12.12 0.63
C GLY A 518 -13.53 -11.77 2.11
N ARG A 519 -12.76 -10.83 2.64
CA ARG A 519 -12.83 -10.38 4.05
C ARG A 519 -13.68 -9.13 4.22
N GLY A 520 -14.51 -8.78 3.26
CA GLY A 520 -15.38 -7.59 3.28
C GLY A 520 -14.75 -6.37 2.63
N GLY A 521 -15.42 -5.22 2.75
CA GLY A 521 -15.11 -4.03 1.93
C GLY A 521 -15.77 -4.10 0.55
N LYS A 522 -15.51 -3.10 -0.28
CA LYS A 522 -16.00 -3.00 -1.66
C LYS A 522 -14.82 -2.91 -2.64
N TYR A 523 -15.14 -2.83 -3.92
CA TYR A 523 -14.16 -2.49 -4.95
C TYR A 523 -14.08 -0.97 -5.05
N ASP A 524 -12.95 -0.41 -4.59
CA ASP A 524 -12.79 1.03 -4.39
C ASP A 524 -11.93 1.72 -5.48
N ALA A 525 -11.31 0.93 -6.35
CA ALA A 525 -10.51 1.36 -7.49
C ALA A 525 -11.36 1.94 -8.63
N GLU A 526 -10.72 2.34 -9.73
CA GLU A 526 -11.38 2.85 -10.94
C GLU A 526 -12.28 4.07 -10.69
N GLY A 527 -11.91 4.90 -9.71
CA GLY A 527 -12.64 6.11 -9.35
C GLY A 527 -13.90 5.89 -8.52
N ASN A 528 -14.18 4.66 -8.08
CA ASN A 528 -15.38 4.34 -7.30
C ASN A 528 -15.40 4.99 -5.91
N ARG A 529 -14.23 5.30 -5.33
CA ARG A 529 -14.12 6.09 -4.09
C ARG A 529 -13.09 7.20 -4.22
N ALA A 530 -13.48 8.41 -3.78
CA ALA A 530 -12.62 9.58 -3.84
C ALA A 530 -11.32 9.41 -3.03
N VAL A 531 -11.39 8.79 -1.85
CA VAL A 531 -10.22 8.54 -0.97
C VAL A 531 -9.16 7.64 -1.62
N ALA A 532 -9.54 6.80 -2.60
CA ALA A 532 -8.61 5.92 -3.31
C ALA A 532 -7.91 6.61 -4.49
N ASN A 533 -8.30 7.83 -4.86
CA ASN A 533 -7.80 8.52 -6.04
C ASN A 533 -6.46 9.23 -5.78
N ASN A 534 -5.62 9.29 -6.81
CA ASN A 534 -4.36 10.03 -6.78
C ASN A 534 -4.64 11.53 -6.53
N LYS A 535 -3.76 12.22 -5.79
CA LYS A 535 -3.96 13.62 -5.35
C LYS A 535 -4.27 14.61 -6.49
N LYS A 536 -3.69 14.38 -7.68
CA LYS A 536 -3.91 15.21 -8.89
C LYS A 536 -4.88 14.59 -9.90
N GLY A 537 -5.59 13.53 -9.51
CA GLY A 537 -6.45 12.74 -10.38
C GLY A 537 -5.66 11.84 -11.32
N PHE A 538 -6.31 11.44 -12.41
CA PHE A 538 -5.79 10.46 -13.36
C PHE A 538 -5.38 11.14 -14.68
N ILE A 539 -4.90 10.38 -15.66
CA ILE A 539 -4.38 10.86 -16.94
C ILE A 539 -5.37 11.81 -17.64
N TRP A 540 -6.68 11.58 -17.54
CA TRP A 540 -7.69 12.47 -18.11
C TRP A 540 -7.77 13.84 -17.42
N ASP A 541 -7.56 13.92 -16.11
CA ASP A 541 -7.42 15.18 -15.39
C ASP A 541 -6.19 15.96 -15.89
N HIS A 542 -5.09 15.25 -16.15
CA HIS A 542 -3.89 15.84 -16.74
C HIS A 542 -4.13 16.31 -18.19
N CYS A 543 -4.84 15.54 -19.01
CA CYS A 543 -5.23 15.96 -20.35
C CYS A 543 -6.07 17.23 -20.32
N LYS A 544 -7.08 17.29 -19.45
CA LYS A 544 -7.93 18.48 -19.27
C LYS A 544 -7.11 19.72 -18.88
N ARG A 545 -6.17 19.58 -17.94
CA ARG A 545 -5.29 20.69 -17.52
C ARG A 545 -4.34 21.17 -18.61
N ASN A 546 -3.99 20.30 -19.56
CA ASN A 546 -3.05 20.60 -20.65
C ASN A 546 -3.73 20.79 -22.01
N ASN A 547 -5.05 20.98 -22.04
CA ASN A 547 -5.83 21.15 -23.27
C ASN A 547 -5.66 20.01 -24.30
N VAL A 548 -5.41 18.79 -23.84
CA VAL A 548 -5.39 17.59 -24.67
C VAL A 548 -6.80 17.01 -24.70
N THR A 549 -7.37 16.83 -25.90
CA THR A 549 -8.70 16.21 -26.01
C THR A 549 -8.62 14.71 -25.72
N PHE A 550 -9.60 14.17 -25.00
CA PHE A 550 -9.60 12.76 -24.61
C PHE A 550 -10.99 12.14 -24.68
N ARG A 551 -11.04 10.81 -24.80
CA ARG A 551 -12.27 10.03 -24.70
C ARG A 551 -12.00 8.65 -24.12
N THR A 552 -12.87 8.17 -23.24
CA THR A 552 -12.79 6.81 -22.69
C THR A 552 -13.88 5.89 -23.24
N TYR A 553 -13.51 4.62 -23.37
CA TYR A 553 -14.35 3.50 -23.78
C TYR A 553 -14.18 2.37 -22.74
N GLY A 554 -15.02 2.40 -21.70
CA GLY A 554 -15.09 1.37 -20.65
C GLY A 554 -14.04 1.43 -19.55
N GLU A 555 -13.10 2.39 -19.60
CA GLU A 555 -12.10 2.61 -18.54
C GLU A 555 -12.57 3.75 -17.62
N PHE A 556 -12.69 3.48 -16.32
CA PHE A 556 -13.27 4.41 -15.32
C PHE A 556 -14.68 4.90 -15.70
N ALA A 557 -15.43 4.06 -16.39
CA ALA A 557 -16.77 4.36 -16.86
C ALA A 557 -17.62 3.07 -16.90
N ASP A 558 -18.65 3.03 -16.05
CA ASP A 558 -19.52 1.87 -15.86
C ASP A 558 -20.96 2.20 -16.24
N ASN A 559 -21.62 1.27 -16.95
CA ASN A 559 -23.05 1.36 -17.30
C ASN A 559 -23.42 2.71 -17.97
N GLY A 560 -22.58 3.20 -18.87
CA GLY A 560 -22.77 4.47 -19.57
C GLY A 560 -22.58 5.72 -18.71
N LYS A 561 -21.99 5.60 -17.51
CA LYS A 561 -21.71 6.73 -16.61
C LYS A 561 -20.21 6.83 -16.29
N PRO A 562 -19.68 8.05 -16.10
CA PRO A 562 -18.31 8.23 -15.66
C PRO A 562 -18.17 7.98 -14.16
N ASN A 563 -17.07 7.35 -13.75
CA ASN A 563 -16.76 7.14 -12.33
C ASN A 563 -16.10 8.38 -11.70
N ILE A 564 -15.42 9.20 -12.51
CA ILE A 564 -14.76 10.44 -12.07
C ILE A 564 -15.28 11.68 -12.81
N PRO A 565 -15.25 12.87 -12.18
CA PRO A 565 -15.73 14.11 -12.80
C PRO A 565 -15.05 14.48 -14.12
N ALA A 566 -13.76 14.15 -14.28
CA ALA A 566 -12.98 14.46 -15.49
C ALA A 566 -13.59 13.87 -16.77
N LEU A 567 -14.22 12.70 -16.65
CA LEU A 567 -14.78 11.95 -17.77
C LEU A 567 -16.19 12.40 -18.17
N LYS A 568 -16.80 13.33 -17.42
CA LYS A 568 -18.11 13.88 -17.78
C LYS A 568 -18.07 14.46 -19.20
N ASN A 569 -18.95 13.95 -20.06
CA ASN A 569 -19.06 14.29 -21.49
C ASN A 569 -17.88 13.83 -22.39
N ASN A 570 -16.88 13.12 -21.84
CA ASN A 570 -15.71 12.63 -22.56
C ASN A 570 -15.67 11.09 -22.58
N MET A 571 -16.83 10.45 -22.69
CA MET A 571 -16.95 8.99 -22.77
C MET A 571 -17.93 8.59 -23.88
N CYS A 572 -17.78 7.36 -24.37
CA CYS A 572 -18.80 6.73 -25.21
C CYS A 572 -19.89 6.08 -24.35
N ASN A 573 -21.08 6.65 -24.37
CA ASN A 573 -22.19 6.34 -23.45
C ASN A 573 -22.88 4.98 -23.75
N TYR A 574 -22.63 4.42 -24.93
CA TYR A 574 -23.15 3.13 -25.37
C TYR A 574 -22.06 2.07 -25.49
N PHE A 575 -20.81 2.39 -25.15
CA PHE A 575 -19.75 1.41 -25.11
C PHE A 575 -19.95 0.52 -23.88
N GLU A 576 -19.94 -0.79 -24.08
CA GLU A 576 -20.07 -1.76 -23.00
C GLU A 576 -18.74 -1.88 -22.23
N GLY A 577 -18.78 -1.52 -20.94
CA GLY A 577 -17.65 -1.64 -20.01
C GLY A 577 -17.32 -3.10 -19.66
N TYR A 578 -16.80 -3.33 -18.45
CA TYR A 578 -16.43 -4.67 -17.99
C TYR A 578 -17.65 -5.60 -17.89
N ASN A 579 -17.74 -6.57 -18.82
CA ASN A 579 -18.78 -7.60 -18.84
C ASN A 579 -18.32 -8.78 -19.70
N MET A 580 -18.04 -9.91 -19.05
CA MET A 580 -17.51 -11.12 -19.72
C MET A 580 -18.49 -11.80 -20.69
N LYS A 581 -19.77 -11.42 -20.66
CA LYS A 581 -20.79 -11.92 -21.59
C LYS A 581 -20.89 -11.11 -22.88
N VAL A 582 -20.23 -9.96 -22.94
CA VAL A 582 -20.15 -9.12 -24.13
C VAL A 582 -18.86 -9.44 -24.87
N LYS A 583 -18.96 -9.68 -26.18
CA LYS A 583 -17.82 -9.94 -27.07
C LYS A 583 -17.01 -8.66 -27.32
N ASP A 584 -15.70 -8.78 -27.34
CA ASP A 584 -14.80 -7.69 -27.71
C ASP A 584 -15.00 -7.25 -29.16
N SER A 585 -15.50 -8.12 -30.05
CA SER A 585 -15.91 -7.72 -31.41
C SER A 585 -17.14 -6.78 -31.43
N LEU A 586 -18.05 -6.92 -30.47
CA LEU A 586 -19.14 -5.96 -30.29
C LEU A 586 -18.61 -4.63 -29.76
N ARG A 587 -17.73 -4.67 -28.74
CA ARG A 587 -17.05 -3.46 -28.23
C ARG A 587 -16.29 -2.73 -29.33
N PHE A 588 -15.58 -3.47 -30.18
CA PHE A 588 -14.91 -2.91 -31.36
C PHE A 588 -15.90 -2.22 -32.29
N THR A 589 -17.04 -2.86 -32.58
CA THR A 589 -18.08 -2.26 -33.44
C THR A 589 -18.65 -0.97 -32.83
N GLN A 590 -18.85 -0.93 -31.51
CA GLN A 590 -19.28 0.27 -30.78
C GLN A 590 -18.23 1.37 -30.84
N TRP A 591 -16.96 1.05 -30.54
CA TRP A 591 -15.84 1.99 -30.66
C TRP A 591 -15.72 2.52 -32.08
N LYS A 592 -15.75 1.63 -33.09
CA LYS A 592 -15.62 2.00 -34.50
C LYS A 592 -16.73 2.96 -34.93
N ARG A 593 -17.99 2.69 -34.56
CA ARG A 593 -19.12 3.58 -34.86
C ARG A 593 -18.89 4.98 -34.32
N ASP A 594 -18.41 5.09 -33.09
CA ASP A 594 -18.12 6.36 -32.44
C ASP A 594 -16.91 7.05 -33.09
N PHE A 595 -15.84 6.31 -33.33
CA PHE A 595 -14.63 6.77 -33.99
C PHE A 595 -14.91 7.31 -35.39
N ASP A 596 -15.66 6.57 -36.23
CA ASP A 596 -16.02 7.00 -37.59
C ASP A 596 -16.82 8.31 -37.56
N SER A 597 -17.75 8.45 -36.59
CA SER A 597 -18.52 9.68 -36.38
C SER A 597 -17.62 10.86 -36.01
N LEU A 598 -16.69 10.65 -35.06
CA LEU A 598 -15.73 11.67 -34.66
C LEU A 598 -14.76 12.02 -35.79
N LEU A 599 -14.34 11.04 -36.59
CA LEU A 599 -13.48 11.22 -37.75
C LEU A 599 -14.17 12.05 -38.84
N ALA A 600 -15.43 11.75 -39.16
CA ALA A 600 -16.23 12.52 -40.11
C ALA A 600 -16.41 14.00 -39.68
N LEU A 601 -16.41 14.26 -38.38
CA LEU A 601 -16.49 15.60 -37.80
C LEU A 601 -15.13 16.28 -37.60
N ASN A 602 -14.02 15.60 -37.92
CA ASN A 602 -12.66 16.02 -37.58
C ASN A 602 -12.47 16.33 -36.07
N LYS A 603 -13.06 15.47 -35.22
CA LYS A 603 -13.11 15.57 -33.75
C LYS A 603 -12.56 14.34 -33.04
N VAL A 604 -11.72 13.54 -33.70
CA VAL A 604 -11.04 12.42 -33.03
C VAL A 604 -10.22 12.98 -31.86
N PRO A 605 -10.40 12.46 -30.63
CA PRO A 605 -9.67 12.92 -29.46
C PRO A 605 -8.19 12.51 -29.56
N GLN A 606 -7.31 13.38 -29.06
CA GLN A 606 -5.87 13.12 -29.05
C GLN A 606 -5.50 11.89 -28.19
N LEU A 607 -6.23 11.64 -27.09
CA LEU A 607 -6.10 10.43 -26.27
C LEU A 607 -7.40 9.61 -26.30
N SER A 608 -7.31 8.33 -26.60
CA SER A 608 -8.41 7.37 -26.44
C SER A 608 -7.99 6.22 -25.55
N THR A 609 -8.73 5.97 -24.46
CA THR A 609 -8.55 4.78 -23.61
C THR A 609 -9.63 3.75 -23.93
N VAL A 610 -9.25 2.52 -24.27
CA VAL A 610 -10.18 1.49 -24.74
C VAL A 610 -9.95 0.19 -23.97
N ARG A 611 -10.99 -0.31 -23.30
CA ARG A 611 -10.92 -1.58 -22.55
C ARG A 611 -11.54 -2.73 -23.34
N PHE A 612 -10.77 -3.81 -23.51
CA PHE A 612 -11.22 -5.12 -24.01
C PHE A 612 -10.94 -6.18 -22.95
N GLY A 613 -11.98 -6.84 -22.47
CA GLY A 613 -11.90 -7.64 -21.23
C GLY A 613 -12.10 -9.14 -21.40
N ASN A 614 -12.36 -9.65 -22.62
CA ASN A 614 -12.66 -11.09 -22.77
C ASN A 614 -11.46 -12.01 -22.50
N ASP A 615 -10.26 -11.47 -22.28
CA ASP A 615 -9.07 -12.21 -21.90
C ASP A 615 -9.01 -12.60 -20.42
N HIS A 616 -10.01 -12.28 -19.62
CA HIS A 616 -10.18 -12.80 -18.26
C HIS A 616 -10.38 -14.34 -18.20
N THR A 617 -10.18 -14.94 -17.01
CA THR A 617 -10.08 -16.42 -16.83
C THR A 617 -11.33 -17.19 -17.19
N GLU A 618 -12.45 -16.49 -17.36
CA GLU A 618 -13.67 -17.10 -17.88
C GLU A 618 -13.53 -17.59 -19.32
N GLY A 619 -12.65 -17.02 -20.15
CA GLY A 619 -12.55 -17.34 -21.57
C GLY A 619 -12.12 -18.78 -21.90
N LEU A 620 -11.61 -19.53 -20.91
CA LEU A 620 -11.31 -20.97 -21.03
C LEU A 620 -12.40 -21.88 -20.46
N ARG A 621 -13.45 -21.31 -19.84
CA ARG A 621 -14.60 -22.08 -19.35
C ARG A 621 -15.51 -22.44 -20.52
N LEU A 622 -16.04 -23.67 -20.51
CA LEU A 622 -17.03 -24.11 -21.50
C LEU A 622 -18.21 -23.12 -21.58
N GLY A 623 -18.54 -22.68 -22.80
CA GLY A 623 -19.63 -21.76 -23.09
C GLY A 623 -19.30 -20.27 -22.86
N SER A 624 -18.11 -19.94 -22.40
CA SER A 624 -17.65 -18.56 -22.28
C SER A 624 -17.09 -18.03 -23.60
N LEU A 625 -17.00 -16.70 -23.70
CA LEU A 625 -16.35 -16.01 -24.81
C LEU A 625 -14.84 -15.98 -24.61
N SER A 626 -14.08 -16.43 -25.60
CA SER A 626 -12.62 -16.30 -25.64
C SER A 626 -12.20 -14.91 -26.20
N PRO A 627 -11.00 -14.43 -25.84
CA PRO A 627 -10.44 -13.16 -26.34
C PRO A 627 -10.11 -13.15 -27.83
#